data_AF-A0A4Y2P2T3-F1
#
_entry.id   AF-A0A4Y2P2T3-F1
#
_cell.length_a   1.000
_cell.length_b   1.000
_cell.length_c   1.000
_cell.angle_alpha   90.00
_cell.angle_beta   90.00
_cell.angle_gamma   90.00
#
_symmetry.space_group_name_H-M   'P 1'
#
loop_
_entity.id
_entity.type
_entity.pdbx_description
1 polymer ?
#
loop_
_entity_poly.entity_id
_entity_poly.type
_entity_poly.pdbx_seq_one_letter_code
_entity_poly.pdbx_strand_id
1 'polypeptide(L)'
;MATAQKSDGELRSLLETVTGLKFKQLSLPSSKRFLYCDISTDKVGPYVPVSFRKKVFDLLHGLLRPGIKATTYLIKKRSVWSSINKDIQMGCSVAWHVRSRKFSGTLKLHWDPSDCLTRDLVTYTLMWCDLCPRVMVINLY
;
A
#
# COMPACT_ATOMS: atom_id res chain seq x y z
N MET A 1 3.66 -5.25 13.56
CA MET A 1 2.35 -5.36 12.88
C MET A 1 1.29 -6.06 13.73
N ALA A 2 1.43 -7.36 14.04
CA ALA A 2 0.41 -8.13 14.76
C ALA A 2 0.07 -7.58 16.16
N THR A 3 1.07 -7.06 16.88
CA THR A 3 0.86 -6.39 18.18
C THR A 3 0.04 -5.11 18.04
N ALA A 4 0.30 -4.32 17.01
CA ALA A 4 -0.41 -3.07 16.76
C ALA A 4 -1.87 -3.31 16.37
N GLN A 5 -2.18 -4.39 15.63
CA GLN A 5 -3.57 -4.77 15.36
C GLN A 5 -4.37 -5.02 16.65
N LYS A 6 -3.77 -5.66 17.67
CA LYS A 6 -4.48 -5.95 18.93
C LYS A 6 -4.91 -4.69 19.69
N SER A 7 -4.12 -3.62 19.59
CA SER A 7 -4.38 -2.34 20.25
C SER A 7 -5.09 -1.32 19.35
N ASP A 8 -5.41 -1.68 18.10
CA ASP A 8 -6.00 -0.76 17.14
C ASP A 8 -7.52 -0.63 17.37
N GLY A 9 -7.96 0.58 17.75
CA GLY A 9 -9.37 0.86 18.02
C GLY A 9 -10.26 0.81 16.78
N GLU A 10 -9.72 1.15 15.60
CA GLU A 10 -10.47 1.09 14.35
C GLU A 10 -10.74 -0.37 13.98
N LEU A 11 -9.75 -1.25 14.13
CA LEU A 11 -9.96 -2.69 13.90
C LEU A 11 -11.05 -3.27 14.81
N ARG A 12 -11.07 -2.89 16.10
CA ARG A 12 -12.12 -3.34 17.04
C ARG A 12 -13.51 -2.91 16.57
N SER A 13 -13.64 -1.65 16.17
CA SER A 13 -14.89 -1.12 15.63
C SER A 13 -15.31 -1.84 14.34
N LEU A 14 -14.38 -2.17 13.44
CA LEU A 14 -14.64 -2.91 12.20
C LEU A 14 -15.06 -4.37 12.45
N LEU A 15 -14.62 -4.98 13.55
CA LEU A 15 -15.03 -6.33 13.95
C LEU A 15 -16.44 -6.36 14.56
N GLU A 16 -16.84 -5.28 15.24
CA GLU A 16 -18.16 -5.15 15.89
C GLU A 16 -19.24 -4.62 14.95
N THR A 17 -18.86 -3.79 13.96
CA THR A 17 -19.79 -3.18 13.01
C THR A 17 -20.13 -4.14 11.88
N VAL A 18 -21.41 -4.19 11.48
CA VAL A 18 -21.84 -4.89 10.27
C VAL A 18 -21.30 -4.13 9.05
N THR A 19 -20.21 -4.63 8.47
CA THR A 19 -19.62 -4.13 7.23
C THR A 19 -19.56 -5.24 6.19
N GLY A 20 -19.23 -4.90 4.94
CA GLY A 20 -18.95 -5.91 3.91
C GLY A 20 -17.65 -6.69 4.14
N LEU A 21 -16.81 -6.28 5.11
CA LEU A 21 -15.52 -6.91 5.41
C LEU A 21 -15.71 -8.13 6.30
N LYS A 22 -14.92 -9.17 6.06
CA LYS A 22 -14.94 -10.41 6.85
C LYS A 22 -13.54 -10.68 7.33
N PHE A 23 -13.26 -10.44 8.60
CA PHE A 23 -11.93 -10.64 9.15
C PHE A 23 -11.74 -12.03 9.72
N LYS A 24 -10.60 -12.66 9.41
CA LYS A 24 -10.14 -13.91 9.99
C LYS A 24 -8.71 -13.76 10.51
N GLN A 25 -8.43 -14.37 11.65
CA GLN A 25 -7.07 -14.48 12.16
C GLN A 25 -6.31 -15.58 11.40
N LEU A 26 -5.19 -15.21 10.79
CA LEU A 26 -4.28 -16.12 10.09
C LEU A 26 -2.95 -16.20 10.84
N SER A 27 -2.45 -17.43 11.04
CA SER A 27 -1.17 -17.68 11.69
C SER A 27 -0.02 -17.34 10.76
N LEU A 28 1.01 -16.70 11.29
CA LEU A 28 2.23 -16.43 10.54
C LEU A 28 3.14 -17.68 10.54
N PRO A 29 3.66 -18.14 9.38
CA PRO A 29 4.47 -19.37 9.31
C PRO A 29 5.67 -19.40 10.26
N SER A 30 6.27 -18.23 10.51
CA SER A 30 7.48 -18.09 11.32
C SER A 30 7.22 -17.60 12.76
N SER A 31 5.96 -17.47 13.20
CA SER A 31 5.67 -16.97 14.56
C SER A 31 4.35 -17.46 15.12
N LYS A 32 4.25 -17.61 16.44
CA LYS A 32 2.98 -17.90 17.16
C LYS A 32 2.01 -16.69 17.20
N ARG A 33 2.17 -15.71 16.31
CA ARG A 33 1.34 -14.50 16.24
C ARG A 33 0.34 -14.63 15.09
N PHE A 34 -0.81 -14.01 15.29
CA PHE A 34 -1.90 -13.98 14.32
C PHE A 34 -2.05 -12.58 13.74
N LEU A 35 -2.42 -12.51 12.46
CA LEU A 35 -2.86 -11.28 11.81
C LEU A 35 -4.33 -11.38 11.47
N TYR A 36 -5.06 -10.29 11.68
CA TYR A 36 -6.38 -10.11 11.07
C TYR A 36 -6.21 -9.82 9.59
N CYS A 37 -6.85 -10.65 8.76
CA CYS A 37 -6.91 -10.51 7.32
C CYS A 37 -8.36 -10.46 6.87
N ASP A 38 -8.67 -9.59 5.91
CA ASP A 38 -9.96 -9.61 5.23
C ASP A 38 -9.99 -10.78 4.23
N ILE A 39 -11.09 -11.52 4.28
CA ILE A 39 -11.41 -12.69 3.45
C ILE A 39 -12.78 -12.52 2.78
N SER A 40 -13.35 -11.31 2.79
CA SER A 40 -14.65 -11.01 2.16
C SER A 40 -14.63 -11.17 0.64
N THR A 41 -13.45 -11.07 0.03
CA THR A 41 -13.23 -11.22 -1.42
C THR A 41 -12.28 -12.40 -1.69
N ASP A 42 -12.13 -12.77 -2.97
CA ASP A 42 -11.16 -13.79 -3.39
C ASP A 42 -9.70 -13.44 -3.06
N LYS A 43 -9.44 -12.20 -2.65
CA LYS A 43 -8.10 -11.72 -2.28
C LYS A 43 -8.00 -11.59 -0.77
N VAL A 44 -7.18 -12.44 -0.17
CA VAL A 44 -6.84 -12.36 1.25
C VAL A 44 -5.83 -11.23 1.47
N GLY A 45 -6.21 -10.24 2.27
CA GLY A 45 -5.37 -9.07 2.55
C GLY A 45 -5.26 -8.77 4.05
N PRO A 46 -4.06 -8.61 4.63
CA PRO A 46 -3.91 -8.18 6.02
C PRO A 46 -4.51 -6.79 6.24
N TYR A 47 -5.18 -6.63 7.38
CA TYR A 47 -5.59 -5.32 7.87
C TYR A 47 -4.38 -4.50 8.31
N VAL A 48 -4.33 -3.21 7.97
CA VAL A 48 -3.20 -2.33 8.30
C VAL A 48 -3.58 -1.29 9.37
N PRO A 49 -3.06 -1.42 10.61
CA PRO A 49 -3.21 -0.41 11.66
C PRO A 49 -2.68 0.95 11.22
N VAL A 50 -3.26 2.02 11.77
CA VAL A 50 -2.90 3.41 11.43
C VAL A 50 -1.39 3.65 11.47
N SER A 51 -0.72 3.15 12.50
CA SER A 51 0.74 3.30 12.72
C SER A 51 1.61 2.65 11.64
N PHE A 52 1.07 1.68 10.88
CA PHE A 52 1.79 0.97 9.82
C PHE A 52 1.48 1.49 8.41
N ARG A 53 0.40 2.27 8.23
CA ARG A 53 -0.05 2.72 6.89
C ARG A 53 1.03 3.49 6.13
N LYS A 54 1.74 4.41 6.81
CA LYS A 54 2.86 5.16 6.20
C LYS A 54 3.97 4.21 5.74
N LYS A 55 4.36 3.23 6.56
CA LYS A 55 5.42 2.27 6.21
C LYS A 55 5.02 1.39 5.02
N VAL A 56 3.76 0.94 4.98
CA VAL A 56 3.21 0.19 3.83
C VAL A 56 3.19 1.05 2.57
N PHE A 57 2.75 2.30 2.69
CA PHE A 57 2.77 3.26 1.58
C PHE A 57 4.19 3.50 1.07
N ASP A 58 5.13 3.87 1.92
CA ASP A 58 6.52 4.17 1.55
C ASP A 58 7.18 2.97 0.86
N LEU A 59 6.94 1.76 1.37
CA LEU A 59 7.46 0.52 0.78
C LEU A 59 6.90 0.28 -0.63
N LEU A 60 5.58 0.43 -0.83
CA LEU A 60 4.93 0.11 -2.10
C LEU A 60 5.07 1.23 -3.14
N HIS A 61 5.03 2.49 -2.69
CA HIS A 61 5.28 3.66 -3.52
C HIS A 61 6.75 3.78 -3.92
N GLY A 62 7.69 3.37 -3.06
CA GLY A 62 9.12 3.43 -3.32
C GLY A 62 9.62 2.52 -4.44
N LEU A 63 8.93 1.40 -4.71
CA LEU A 63 9.40 0.38 -5.66
C LEU A 63 9.59 0.90 -7.09
N LEU A 64 8.70 1.76 -7.58
CA LEU A 64 8.73 2.23 -8.97
C LEU A 64 8.28 3.69 -9.13
N ARG A 65 8.16 4.44 -8.02
CA ARG A 65 7.54 5.77 -7.97
C ARG A 65 6.19 5.82 -8.73
N PRO A 66 5.29 4.85 -8.49
CA PRO A 66 4.05 4.77 -9.23
C PRO A 66 3.19 6.02 -8.98
N GLY A 67 2.51 6.49 -10.02
CA GLY A 67 1.45 7.49 -9.85
C GLY A 67 0.35 7.01 -8.91
N ILE A 68 -0.57 7.91 -8.54
CA ILE A 68 -1.64 7.62 -7.56
C ILE A 68 -2.41 6.34 -7.93
N LYS A 69 -2.82 6.18 -9.19
CA LYS A 69 -3.57 5.00 -9.66
C LYS A 69 -2.82 3.69 -9.44
N ALA A 70 -1.55 3.64 -9.81
CA ALA A 70 -0.73 2.44 -9.66
C ALA A 70 -0.43 2.13 -8.18
N THR A 71 -0.18 3.16 -7.36
CA THR A 71 -0.02 3.00 -5.91
C THR A 71 -1.32 2.48 -5.27
N THR A 72 -2.48 3.03 -5.64
CA THR A 72 -3.80 2.55 -5.21
C THR A 72 -4.03 1.09 -5.57
N TYR A 73 -3.75 0.70 -6.80
CA TYR A 73 -3.88 -0.69 -7.23
C TYR A 73 -3.00 -1.63 -6.41
N LEU A 74 -1.71 -1.31 -6.25
CA LEU A 74 -0.75 -2.15 -5.53
C LEU A 74 -1.12 -2.34 -4.06
N ILE A 75 -1.51 -1.26 -3.40
CA ILE A 75 -1.88 -1.29 -1.99
C ILE A 75 -3.19 -2.05 -1.80
N LYS A 76 -4.25 -1.70 -2.54
CA LYS A 76 -5.57 -2.37 -2.40
C LYS A 76 -5.53 -3.85 -2.79
N LYS A 77 -4.60 -4.25 -3.65
CA LYS A 77 -4.42 -5.66 -4.01
C LYS A 77 -3.80 -6.49 -2.87
N ARG A 78 -3.10 -5.86 -1.92
CA ARG A 78 -2.28 -6.53 -0.91
C ARG A 78 -2.70 -6.23 0.52
N SER A 79 -3.55 -5.25 0.78
CA SER A 79 -3.82 -4.74 2.13
C SER A 79 -5.19 -4.08 2.21
N VAL A 80 -5.74 -4.04 3.43
CA VAL A 80 -7.05 -3.44 3.72
C VAL A 80 -6.96 -2.52 4.94
N TRP A 81 -7.62 -1.38 4.90
CA TRP A 81 -7.88 -0.51 6.06
C TRP A 81 -8.92 0.56 5.67
N SER A 82 -9.46 1.29 6.65
CA SER A 82 -10.44 2.35 6.37
C SER A 82 -9.77 3.53 5.66
N SER A 83 -10.47 4.23 4.76
CA SER A 83 -9.94 5.44 4.11
C SER A 83 -8.66 5.25 3.26
N ILE A 84 -8.36 4.03 2.82
CA ILE A 84 -7.19 3.70 1.98
C ILE A 84 -6.96 4.67 0.81
N ASN A 85 -8.01 5.07 0.09
CA ASN A 85 -7.88 5.98 -1.04
C ASN A 85 -7.41 7.38 -0.61
N LYS A 86 -7.93 7.88 0.53
CA LYS A 86 -7.56 9.21 1.07
C LYS A 86 -6.11 9.22 1.53
N ASP A 87 -5.68 8.17 2.22
CA ASP A 87 -4.30 8.02 2.70
C ASP A 87 -3.31 7.99 1.53
N ILE A 88 -3.65 7.28 0.44
CA ILE A 88 -2.80 7.20 -0.75
C ILE A 88 -2.74 8.54 -1.49
N GLN A 89 -3.88 9.22 -1.66
CA GLN A 89 -3.92 10.53 -2.30
C GLN A 89 -3.08 11.55 -1.53
N MET A 90 -3.22 11.57 -0.19
CA MET A 90 -2.42 12.44 0.68
C MET A 90 -0.94 12.08 0.62
N GLY A 91 -0.59 10.79 0.71
CA GLY A 91 0.78 10.32 0.64
C GLY A 91 1.47 10.67 -0.68
N CYS A 92 0.81 10.46 -1.81
CA CYS A 92 1.34 10.83 -3.12
C CYS A 92 1.50 12.36 -3.29
N SER A 93 0.57 13.16 -2.75
CA SER A 93 0.68 14.62 -2.75
C SER A 93 1.90 15.09 -1.95
N VAL A 94 2.09 14.58 -0.73
CA VAL A 94 3.26 14.91 0.11
C VAL A 94 4.56 14.48 -0.57
N ALA A 95 4.60 13.27 -1.15
CA ALA A 95 5.77 12.77 -1.89
C ALA A 95 6.10 13.66 -3.09
N TRP A 96 5.08 14.19 -3.78
CA TRP A 96 5.27 15.17 -4.86
C TRP A 96 5.90 16.46 -4.33
N HIS A 97 5.36 17.06 -3.27
CA HIS A 97 5.90 18.30 -2.70
C HIS A 97 7.36 18.16 -2.25
N VAL A 98 7.68 17.07 -1.54
CA VAL A 98 9.05 16.76 -1.10
C VAL A 98 9.98 16.60 -2.29
N ARG A 99 9.51 15.94 -3.36
CA ARG A 99 10.26 15.80 -4.61
C ARG A 99 10.52 17.16 -5.26
N SER A 100 9.49 17.98 -5.45
CA SER A 100 9.61 19.28 -6.13
C SER A 100 10.59 20.22 -5.43
N ARG A 101 10.71 20.14 -4.10
CA ARG A 101 11.72 20.88 -3.31
C ARG A 101 13.17 20.40 -3.54
N LYS A 102 13.38 19.14 -3.94
CA LYS A 102 14.72 18.64 -4.30
C LYS A 102 15.16 19.09 -5.70
N PHE A 103 14.22 19.40 -6.59
CA PHE A 103 14.50 19.82 -7.97
C PHE A 103 14.71 21.33 -8.14
N SER A 104 14.48 22.15 -7.10
CA SER A 104 14.71 23.60 -7.17
C SER A 104 16.18 24.02 -7.21
N GLY A 105 17.13 23.07 -7.33
CA GLY A 105 18.55 23.33 -7.48
C GLY A 105 19.10 23.27 -8.91
N THR A 106 18.41 22.66 -9.89
CA THR A 106 18.88 22.61 -11.29
C THR A 106 17.72 22.28 -12.24
N LEU A 107 17.50 23.16 -13.23
CA LEU A 107 16.53 23.12 -14.34
C LEU A 107 15.06 22.78 -14.01
N LYS A 108 14.18 23.79 -14.13
CA LYS A 108 12.71 23.61 -14.10
C LYS A 108 12.24 22.83 -15.33
N LEU A 109 12.06 21.52 -15.20
CA LEU A 109 11.16 20.80 -16.10
C LEU A 109 9.72 21.19 -15.72
N HIS A 110 9.02 21.85 -16.64
CA HIS A 110 7.59 22.10 -16.53
C HIS A 110 6.86 20.74 -16.50
N TRP A 111 6.06 20.51 -15.46
CA TRP A 111 5.31 19.28 -15.26
C TRP A 111 3.81 19.61 -15.22
N ASP A 112 3.05 19.09 -16.18
CA ASP A 112 1.60 19.29 -16.29
C ASP A 112 0.86 18.24 -15.43
N PRO A 113 -0.08 18.65 -14.54
CA PRO A 113 -0.97 17.73 -13.83
C PRO A 113 -1.73 16.73 -14.73
N SER A 114 -1.93 17.07 -16.00
CA SER A 114 -2.62 16.28 -17.02
C SER A 114 -1.82 15.05 -17.46
N ASP A 115 -0.49 15.05 -17.31
CA ASP A 115 0.39 13.91 -17.64
C ASP A 115 0.16 12.68 -16.73
N CYS A 116 -0.68 12.81 -15.69
CA CYS A 116 -1.15 11.68 -14.88
C CYS A 116 -2.24 10.84 -15.58
N LEU A 117 -2.81 11.33 -16.68
CA LEU A 117 -3.87 10.65 -17.43
C LEU A 117 -3.40 9.99 -18.74
N THR A 118 -2.20 10.30 -19.22
CA THR A 118 -1.70 9.85 -20.53
C THR A 118 -0.28 9.29 -20.44
N ARG A 119 -0.13 8.16 -19.75
CA ARG A 119 0.85 7.17 -20.19
C ARG A 119 0.29 5.78 -20.10
N ASP A 120 -0.04 5.31 -21.30
CA ASP A 120 -0.71 4.11 -21.68
C ASP A 120 -0.13 2.83 -21.08
N LEU A 121 -1.02 1.84 -21.05
CA LEU A 121 -0.92 0.46 -20.60
C LEU A 121 0.16 -0.40 -21.32
N VAL A 122 1.20 0.18 -21.91
CA VAL A 122 2.08 -0.53 -22.88
C VAL A 122 3.38 -1.09 -22.28
N THR A 123 3.76 -0.81 -21.02
CA THR A 123 4.98 -1.42 -20.44
C THR A 123 4.70 -2.64 -19.55
N TYR A 124 3.62 -3.38 -19.79
CA TYR A 124 3.29 -4.58 -19.02
C TYR A 124 3.84 -5.91 -19.59
N THR A 125 4.62 -5.91 -20.68
CA THR A 125 4.90 -7.18 -21.38
C THR A 125 6.34 -7.72 -21.30
N LEU A 126 7.40 -6.95 -21.01
CA LEU A 126 8.76 -7.55 -21.01
C LEU A 126 9.69 -6.95 -19.95
N MET A 127 9.53 -7.39 -18.71
CA MET A 127 10.64 -7.51 -17.76
C MET A 127 10.29 -8.51 -16.66
N TRP A 128 9.96 -9.73 -17.08
CA TRP A 128 10.41 -10.90 -16.33
C TRP A 128 11.91 -10.98 -16.59
N CYS A 129 12.70 -10.43 -15.68
CA CYS A 129 14.14 -10.62 -15.66
C CYS A 129 14.43 -11.58 -14.50
N ASP A 130 14.92 -12.76 -14.87
CA ASP A 130 15.32 -13.90 -14.03
C ASP A 130 16.49 -13.59 -13.07
N LEU A 131 16.44 -12.48 -12.34
CA LEU A 131 17.53 -12.01 -11.46
C LEU A 131 17.04 -11.47 -10.10
N CYS A 132 15.96 -12.05 -9.56
CA CYS A 132 15.73 -11.99 -8.12
C CYS A 132 14.93 -13.20 -7.62
N PRO A 133 15.60 -14.28 -7.17
CA PRO A 133 14.99 -15.24 -6.26
C PRO A 133 14.96 -14.62 -4.86
N ARG A 134 14.28 -13.48 -4.72
CA ARG A 134 13.75 -13.06 -3.44
C ARG A 134 12.25 -13.09 -3.61
N VAL A 135 11.71 -14.26 -3.27
CA VAL A 135 10.49 -14.32 -2.48
C VAL A 135 10.67 -13.31 -1.36
N MET A 136 10.32 -12.04 -1.60
CA MET A 136 10.03 -11.12 -0.52
C MET A 136 8.73 -11.66 0.05
N VAL A 137 8.88 -12.65 0.92
CA VAL A 137 8.03 -12.74 2.11
C VAL A 137 7.95 -11.31 2.59
N ILE A 138 6.79 -10.69 2.37
CA ILE A 138 6.52 -9.32 2.78
C ILE A 138 6.51 -9.41 4.30
N ASN A 139 7.70 -9.35 4.90
CA ASN A 139 7.92 -9.34 6.33
C ASN A 139 7.50 -7.95 6.82
N LEU A 140 6.19 -7.74 6.82
CA LEU A 140 5.52 -6.82 7.72
C LEU A 140 5.52 -7.47 9.11
N TYR A 141 6.70 -7.66 9.71
CA TYR A 141 6.80 -7.96 11.13
C TYR A 141 6.45 -6.72 11.95
#